data_AF-A0A432T323-F1
#
_entry.id   AF-A0A432T323-F1
#
_cell.length_a   1.000
_cell.length_b   1.000
_cell.length_c   1.000
_cell.angle_alpha   90.00
_cell.angle_beta   90.00
_cell.angle_gamma   90.00
#
_symmetry.space_group_name_H-M   'P 1'
#
loop_
_entity.id
_entity.type
_entity.pdbx_description
1 polymer ?
#
loop_
_entity_poly.entity_id
_entity_poly.type
_entity_poly.pdbx_seq_one_letter_code
_entity_poly.pdbx_strand_id
1 'polypeptide(L)'
;MTRTLIVSSSLDELEKASLWLIRYLPKSLSESKKNNIVLVVQEMVTNAIIHGNKSIKSKEVFLSLKIIENTSITFTIEDEGLGLSSLPSKE
;
A
#
# COMPACT_ATOMS: atom_id res chain seq x y z
N MET A 1 1.66 4.54 -16.79
CA MET A 1 0.58 5.38 -16.18
C MET A 1 0.63 5.20 -14.67
N THR A 2 0.42 6.25 -13.89
CA THR A 2 0.35 6.18 -12.42
C THR A 2 -1.10 6.36 -11.97
N ARG A 3 -1.55 5.54 -11.02
CA ARG A 3 -2.86 5.62 -10.38
C ARG A 3 -2.67 5.76 -8.89
N THR A 4 -3.47 6.58 -8.24
CA THR A 4 -3.38 6.80 -6.79
C THR A 4 -4.75 6.59 -6.14
N LEU A 5 -4.75 5.90 -5.00
CA LEU A 5 -5.86 5.81 -4.07
C LEU A 5 -5.48 6.51 -2.78
N ILE A 6 -6.39 7.30 -2.25
CA ILE A 6 -6.26 7.90 -0.93
C ILE A 6 -7.26 7.19 -0.01
N VAL A 7 -6.77 6.74 1.14
CA VAL A 7 -7.58 6.14 2.20
C VAL A 7 -7.35 6.87 3.51
N SER A 8 -8.39 6.94 4.33
CA SER A 8 -8.22 7.43 5.71
C SER A 8 -7.34 6.47 6.50
N SER A 9 -6.70 6.96 7.55
CA SER A 9 -5.89 6.14 8.45
C SER A 9 -6.77 5.27 9.39
N SER A 10 -7.59 4.40 8.81
CA SER A 10 -8.44 3.41 9.48
C SER A 10 -8.29 2.03 8.85
N LEU A 11 -8.21 0.98 9.67
CA LEU A 11 -8.09 -0.41 9.17
C LEU A 11 -9.33 -0.86 8.36
N ASP A 12 -10.47 -0.18 8.54
CA ASP A 12 -11.69 -0.40 7.76
C ASP A 12 -11.46 -0.15 6.24
N GLU A 13 -10.44 0.62 5.88
CA GLU A 13 -10.13 0.94 4.47
C GLU A 13 -9.25 -0.14 3.79
N LEU A 14 -8.79 -1.17 4.51
CA LEU A 14 -7.91 -2.21 3.96
C LEU A 14 -8.57 -3.01 2.83
N GLU A 15 -9.86 -3.30 2.95
CA GLU A 15 -10.61 -4.01 1.91
C GLU A 15 -10.68 -3.15 0.64
N LYS A 16 -11.01 -1.87 0.78
CA LYS A 16 -11.06 -0.91 -0.33
C LYS A 16 -9.70 -0.79 -1.04
N ALA A 17 -8.61 -0.70 -0.29
CA ALA A 17 -7.25 -0.67 -0.83
C ALA A 17 -6.93 -1.95 -1.63
N SER A 18 -7.33 -3.10 -1.10
CA SER A 18 -7.10 -4.42 -1.71
C SER A 18 -7.90 -4.59 -3.00
N LEU A 19 -9.18 -4.23 -3.00
CA LEU A 19 -10.05 -4.28 -4.18
C LEU A 19 -9.61 -3.31 -5.27
N TRP A 20 -9.17 -2.10 -4.88
CA TRP A 20 -8.59 -1.13 -5.81
C TRP A 20 -7.33 -1.68 -6.48
N LEU A 21 -6.45 -2.30 -5.71
CA LEU A 21 -5.22 -2.91 -6.21
C LEU A 21 -5.52 -4.02 -7.21
N ILE A 22 -6.35 -4.99 -6.84
CA ILE A 22 -6.74 -6.13 -7.69
C ILE A 22 -7.35 -5.65 -9.01
N ARG A 23 -8.16 -4.57 -8.98
CA ARG A 23 -8.78 -3.98 -10.17
C ARG A 23 -7.77 -3.50 -11.21
N TYR A 24 -6.61 -3.00 -10.78
CA TYR A 24 -5.62 -2.39 -11.67
C TYR A 24 -4.39 -3.25 -11.92
N LEU A 25 -4.23 -4.38 -11.23
CA LEU A 25 -3.18 -5.34 -11.53
C LEU A 25 -3.35 -5.94 -12.94
N PRO A 26 -2.25 -6.16 -13.69
CA PRO A 26 -2.30 -6.82 -14.98
C PRO A 26 -2.96 -8.21 -14.88
N LYS A 27 -3.91 -8.48 -15.78
CA LYS A 27 -4.59 -9.78 -15.86
C LYS A 27 -3.63 -10.93 -16.18
N SER A 28 -2.48 -10.63 -16.80
CA SER A 28 -1.43 -11.59 -17.15
C SER A 28 -0.64 -12.12 -15.96
N LEU A 29 -0.75 -11.51 -14.78
CA LEU A 29 -0.15 -12.04 -13.55
C LEU A 29 -0.86 -13.33 -13.11
N SER A 30 -0.09 -14.30 -12.63
CA SER A 30 -0.65 -15.48 -11.96
C SER A 30 -1.36 -15.10 -10.67
N GLU A 31 -2.38 -15.89 -10.29
CA GLU A 31 -3.11 -15.67 -9.03
C GLU A 31 -2.17 -15.69 -7.81
N SER A 32 -1.17 -16.58 -7.79
CA SER A 32 -0.16 -16.60 -6.72
C SER A 32 0.61 -15.28 -6.59
N LYS A 33 0.99 -14.65 -7.72
CA LYS A 33 1.69 -13.36 -7.72
C LYS A 33 0.77 -12.25 -7.28
N LYS A 34 -0.50 -12.24 -7.72
CA LYS A 34 -1.50 -11.26 -7.27
C LYS A 34 -1.70 -11.35 -5.76
N ASN A 35 -1.87 -12.55 -5.22
CA ASN A 35 -2.05 -12.77 -3.79
C ASN A 35 -0.85 -12.29 -2.97
N ASN A 36 0.38 -12.60 -3.43
CA ASN A 36 1.60 -12.13 -2.78
C ASN A 36 1.69 -10.59 -2.79
N ILE A 37 1.36 -9.96 -3.92
CA ILE A 37 1.36 -8.49 -4.04
C ILE A 37 0.32 -7.88 -3.10
N VAL A 38 -0.90 -8.43 -3.06
CA VAL A 38 -1.97 -7.96 -2.17
C VAL A 38 -1.54 -8.07 -0.71
N LEU A 39 -0.95 -9.20 -0.30
CA LEU A 39 -0.45 -9.40 1.06
C LEU A 39 0.59 -8.36 1.44
N VAL A 40 1.59 -8.13 0.58
CA VAL A 40 2.65 -7.14 0.84
C VAL A 40 2.08 -5.72 0.92
N VAL A 41 1.17 -5.35 0.02
CA VAL A 41 0.55 -4.01 0.05
C VAL A 41 -0.33 -3.85 1.30
N GLN A 42 -1.09 -4.87 1.70
CA GLN A 42 -1.87 -4.84 2.95
C GLN A 42 -0.98 -4.60 4.17
N GLU A 43 0.17 -5.27 4.25
CA GLU A 43 1.13 -5.06 5.32
C GLU A 43 1.71 -3.63 5.31
N MET A 44 2.09 -3.14 4.13
CA MET A 44 2.59 -1.77 3.98
C MET A 44 1.57 -0.71 4.40
N VAL A 45 0.30 -0.88 3.99
CA VAL A 45 -0.79 0.03 4.37
C VAL A 45 -1.10 -0.07 5.86
N THR A 46 -1.10 -1.28 6.42
CA THR A 46 -1.29 -1.49 7.87
C THR A 46 -0.19 -0.77 8.65
N ASN A 47 1.06 -0.87 8.20
CA ASN A 47 2.19 -0.17 8.81
C ASN A 47 2.07 1.36 8.69
N ALA A 48 1.67 1.87 7.53
CA ALA A 48 1.37 3.28 7.33
C ALA A 48 0.26 3.78 8.28
N ILE A 49 -0.81 3.01 8.47
CA ILE A 49 -1.94 3.35 9.36
C ILE A 49 -1.50 3.32 10.83
N ILE A 50 -0.98 2.17 11.29
CA ILE A 50 -0.72 1.91 12.71
C ILE A 50 0.56 2.61 13.18
N HIS A 51 1.65 2.48 12.43
CA HIS A 51 2.96 2.95 12.85
C HIS A 51 3.27 4.36 12.34
N GLY A 52 2.92 4.68 11.11
CA GLY A 52 3.10 6.02 10.53
C GLY A 52 2.13 7.03 11.11
N ASN A 53 0.85 6.86 10.80
CA ASN A 53 -0.24 7.78 11.15
C ASN A 53 -0.83 7.60 12.54
N LYS A 54 -0.41 6.56 13.29
CA LYS A 54 -0.89 6.26 14.66
C LYS A 54 -2.42 6.10 14.75
N SER A 55 -3.04 5.58 13.69
CA SER A 55 -4.50 5.37 13.57
C SER A 55 -5.32 6.66 13.71
N ILE A 56 -4.73 7.83 13.46
CA ILE A 56 -5.42 9.11 13.50
C ILE A 56 -6.24 9.25 12.21
N LYS A 57 -7.56 9.03 12.30
CA LYS A 57 -8.46 8.99 11.12
C LYS A 57 -8.47 10.23 10.23
N SER A 58 -8.08 11.40 10.75
CA SER A 58 -7.95 12.63 9.96
C SER A 58 -6.71 12.65 9.07
N LYS A 59 -5.78 11.71 9.26
CA LYS A 59 -4.62 11.51 8.41
C LYS A 59 -4.93 10.55 7.26
N GLU A 60 -4.20 10.70 6.18
CA GLU A 60 -4.34 9.95 4.94
C GLU A 60 -3.16 9.01 4.69
N VAL A 61 -3.44 7.92 3.99
CA VAL A 61 -2.42 7.04 3.41
C VAL A 61 -2.60 7.05 1.90
N PHE A 62 -1.52 7.31 1.18
CA PHE A 62 -1.50 7.41 -0.28
C PHE A 62 -0.94 6.11 -0.86
N LEU A 63 -1.77 5.37 -1.62
CA LEU A 63 -1.35 4.20 -2.38
C LEU A 63 -1.20 4.58 -3.85
N SER A 64 0.03 4.57 -4.36
CA SER A 64 0.33 4.82 -5.76
C SER A 64 0.79 3.54 -6.47
N LEU A 65 0.17 3.25 -7.61
CA LEU A 65 0.50 2.15 -8.51
C LEU A 65 1.00 2.71 -9.83
N LYS A 66 2.24 2.41 -10.17
CA LYS A 66 2.84 2.72 -11.48
C LYS A 66 3.13 1.42 -12.20
N ILE A 67 2.53 1.26 -13.38
CA ILE A 67 2.80 0.14 -14.29
C ILE A 67 3.57 0.69 -15.48
N ILE A 68 4.74 0.11 -15.72
CA ILE A 68 5.54 0.26 -16.94
C ILE A 68 5.41 -1.06 -17.69
N GLU A 69 4.67 -1.03 -18.80
CA GLU A 69 4.34 -2.23 -19.58
C GLU A 69 5.60 -3.05 -19.90
N ASN A 70 5.49 -4.36 -19.74
CA ASN A 70 6.57 -5.34 -19.97
C ASN A 70 7.88 -5.09 -19.21
N THR A 71 7.90 -4.16 -18.25
CA THR A 71 9.11 -3.75 -17.54
C THR A 71 8.95 -3.94 -16.04
N SER A 72 8.02 -3.23 -15.40
CA SER A 72 7.92 -3.22 -13.95
C SER A 72 6.55 -2.78 -13.44
N ILE A 73 6.24 -3.22 -12.22
CA ILE A 73 5.12 -2.76 -11.43
C ILE A 73 5.71 -2.18 -10.14
N THR A 74 5.42 -0.92 -9.87
CA THR A 74 5.91 -0.21 -8.68
C THR A 74 4.73 0.22 -7.83
N PHE A 75 4.80 -0.10 -6.54
CA PHE A 75 3.88 0.36 -5.51
C PHE A 75 4.61 1.33 -4.60
N THR A 76 3.95 2.44 -4.26
CA THR A 76 4.45 3.43 -3.31
C THR A 76 3.35 3.70 -2.31
N ILE A 77 3.64 3.48 -1.02
CA ILE A 77 2.72 3.69 0.09
C ILE A 77 3.34 4.79 0.93
N GLU A 78 2.62 5.89 1.11
CA GLU A 78 3.08 7.06 1.87
C GLU A 78 2.08 7.38 2.98
N ASP A 79 2.59 7.60 4.18
CA ASP A 79 1.86 8.09 5.34
C ASP A 79 2.30 9.51 5.71
N GLU A 80 1.51 10.17 6.57
CA GLU A 80 1.76 11.51 7.09
C GLU A 80 2.41 11.46 8.49
N GLY A 81 3.06 10.35 8.83
CA GLY A 81 3.83 10.17 10.04
C GLY A 81 5.16 10.93 10.01
N LEU A 82 5.81 11.01 11.17
CA LEU A 82 7.13 11.63 11.30
C LEU A 82 8.28 10.72 10.80
N GLY A 83 7.94 9.54 10.25
CA GLY A 83 8.90 8.52 9.86
C GLY A 83 9.52 7.78 11.05
N LEU A 84 10.67 7.16 10.80
CA LEU A 84 11.43 6.39 11.78
C LEU A 84 12.64 7.20 12.27
N SER A 85 12.78 7.36 13.59
CA SER A 85 13.97 7.97 14.19
C SER A 85 15.21 7.07 14.13
N SER A 86 15.00 5.76 14.03
CA SER A 86 16.04 4.74 13.92
C SER A 86 15.49 3.54 13.17
N LEU A 87 16.33 2.88 12.38
CA LEU A 87 15.96 1.58 11.82
C LEU A 87 15.87 0.56 12.97
N PRO A 88 14.89 -0.36 12.95
CA PRO A 88 14.87 -1.45 13.91
C PRO A 88 16.21 -2.20 13.84
N SER A 89 16.82 -2.45 15.00
CA SER A 89 17.99 -3.32 15.08
C SER A 89 17.63 -4.66 14.48
N LYS A 90 18.48 -5.19 13.59
CA LYS A 90 18.41 -6.60 13.20
C LYS A 90 18.76 -7.43 14.43
N GLU A 91 17.77 -7.76 15.23
CA GLU A 91 17.84 -8.88 16.18
C GLU A 91 17.72 -10.20 15.42
#